data_AF-A0A838D718-F1
#
_entry.id   AF-A0A838D718-F1
#
_cell.length_a   1.000
_cell.length_b   1.000
_cell.length_c   1.000
_cell.angle_alpha   90.00
_cell.angle_beta   90.00
_cell.angle_gamma   90.00
#
_symmetry.space_group_name_H-M   'P 1'
#
loop_
_entity.id
_entity.type
_entity.pdbx_description
1 polymer ?
#
loop_
_entity_poly.entity_id
_entity_poly.type
_entity_poly.pdbx_seq_one_letter_code
_entity_poly.pdbx_strand_id
1 'polypeptide(L)'
;MSSDNQANLILDLYKIYDSHRDSRLWFLDELNANSYKEYHEKYYGTSKERSHFIAVCGFFELSGTLISHGLIAPDIYFDIFNPSPFWHKAKPIVEGMRETRPQIYENFENLSEKRSNWKKKNQKI
;
A
#
# COMPACT_ATOMS: atom_id res chain seq x y z
N MET A 1 -21.75 -7.92 6.49
CA MET A 1 -21.58 -6.55 7.00
C MET A 1 -22.60 -5.65 6.31
N SER A 2 -23.22 -4.68 6.97
CA SER A 2 -24.16 -3.75 6.30
C SER A 2 -23.42 -2.85 5.32
N SER A 3 -24.14 -2.30 4.33
CA SER A 3 -23.63 -1.26 3.43
C SER A 3 -23.03 -0.08 4.19
N ASP A 4 -23.69 0.34 5.27
CA ASP A 4 -23.31 1.52 6.04
C ASP A 4 -21.99 1.30 6.78
N ASN A 5 -21.77 0.10 7.31
CA ASN A 5 -20.49 -0.25 7.94
C ASN A 5 -19.35 -0.28 6.91
N GLN A 6 -19.62 -0.70 5.67
CA GLN A 6 -18.61 -0.69 4.62
C GLN A 6 -18.26 0.72 4.18
N ALA A 7 -19.27 1.57 4.00
CA ALA A 7 -19.09 2.99 3.68
C ALA A 7 -18.24 3.69 4.75
N ASN A 8 -18.55 3.48 6.04
CA ASN A 8 -17.78 4.05 7.14
C ASN A 8 -16.33 3.57 7.15
N LEU A 9 -16.08 2.28 6.91
CA LEU A 9 -14.72 1.74 6.84
C LEU A 9 -13.92 2.37 5.68
N ILE A 10 -14.55 2.59 4.53
CA ILE A 10 -13.92 3.28 3.39
C ILE A 10 -13.63 4.75 3.72
N LEU A 11 -14.56 5.45 4.38
CA LEU A 11 -14.34 6.84 4.80
C LEU A 11 -13.20 6.95 5.82
N ASP A 12 -13.07 5.99 6.74
CA ASP A 12 -11.98 5.96 7.70
C ASP A 12 -10.64 5.62 7.03
N LEU A 13 -10.62 4.69 6.07
CA LEU A 13 -9.44 4.48 5.23
C LEU A 13 -9.07 5.75 4.45
N TYR A 14 -10.04 6.48 3.92
CA TYR A 14 -9.77 7.73 3.21
C TYR A 14 -9.16 8.79 4.13
N LYS A 15 -9.63 8.91 5.38
CA LYS A 15 -9.02 9.83 6.37
C LYS A 15 -7.58 9.43 6.69
N ILE A 16 -7.29 8.14 6.90
CA ILE A 16 -5.92 7.65 7.13
C ILE A 16 -5.05 7.88 5.91
N TYR A 17 -5.61 7.64 4.72
CA TYR A 17 -4.93 7.94 3.48
C TYR A 17 -4.59 9.42 3.45
N ASP A 18 -5.56 10.33 3.53
CA ASP A 18 -5.32 11.78 3.44
C ASP A 18 -4.37 12.31 4.52
N SER A 19 -4.43 11.80 5.76
CA SER A 19 -3.49 12.19 6.82
C SER A 19 -2.03 11.82 6.52
N HIS A 20 -1.79 10.86 5.62
CA HIS A 20 -0.47 10.51 5.10
C HIS A 20 -0.09 11.26 3.81
N ARG A 21 -0.69 12.42 3.50
CA ARG A 21 -0.45 13.17 2.25
C ARG A 21 1.02 13.37 1.94
N ASP A 22 1.78 13.91 2.89
CA ASP A 22 3.20 14.16 2.71
C ASP A 22 3.99 12.86 2.51
N SER A 23 3.65 11.80 3.26
CA SER A 23 4.26 10.49 3.09
C SER A 23 4.05 9.93 1.69
N ARG A 24 2.86 10.10 1.11
CA ARG A 24 2.57 9.61 -0.25
C ARG A 24 3.28 10.40 -1.33
N LEU A 25 3.34 11.73 -1.20
CA LEU A 25 4.06 12.60 -2.12
C LEU A 25 5.54 12.22 -2.10
N TRP A 26 6.14 12.14 -0.92
CA TRP A 26 7.51 11.67 -0.76
C TRP A 26 7.72 10.28 -1.36
N PHE A 27 6.81 9.33 -1.11
CA PHE A 27 6.94 7.96 -1.64
C PHE A 27 6.94 7.92 -3.16
N LEU A 28 6.10 8.72 -3.82
CA LEU A 28 5.98 8.71 -5.28
C LEU A 28 7.06 9.56 -5.96
N ASP A 29 7.43 10.69 -5.36
CA ASP A 29 8.25 11.69 -6.04
C ASP A 29 9.71 11.69 -5.57
N GLU A 30 9.97 11.30 -4.31
CA GLU A 30 11.28 11.47 -3.68
C GLU A 30 11.95 10.16 -3.25
N LEU A 31 11.18 9.09 -2.99
CA LEU A 31 11.74 7.77 -2.67
C LEU A 31 12.64 7.31 -3.82
N ASN A 32 13.94 7.40 -3.54
CA ASN A 32 15.01 7.07 -4.46
C ASN A 32 15.86 5.93 -3.88
N ALA A 33 15.34 4.71 -3.94
CA ALA A 33 16.08 3.49 -3.62
C ALA A 33 15.50 2.32 -4.43
N ASN A 34 16.36 1.55 -5.08
CA ASN A 34 15.98 0.41 -5.92
C ASN A 34 16.34 -0.95 -5.29
N SER A 35 16.69 -0.96 -4.00
CA SER A 35 16.96 -2.17 -3.23
C SER A 35 16.82 -1.90 -1.73
N TYR A 36 16.68 -2.95 -0.93
CA TYR A 36 16.68 -2.83 0.53
C TYR A 36 18.00 -2.24 1.06
N LYS A 37 19.14 -2.58 0.43
CA LYS A 37 20.45 -2.03 0.78
C LYS A 37 20.49 -0.50 0.63
N GLU A 38 20.14 0.01 -0.56
CA GLU A 38 20.10 1.45 -0.82
C GLU A 38 19.11 2.17 0.10
N TYR A 39 17.94 1.56 0.33
CA TYR A 39 16.95 2.09 1.26
C TYR A 39 17.50 2.19 2.67
N HIS A 40 18.19 1.14 3.14
CA HIS A 40 18.78 1.12 4.46
C HIS A 40 19.91 2.15 4.60
N GLU A 41 20.77 2.30 3.59
CA GLU A 41 21.85 3.28 3.59
C GLU A 41 21.34 4.74 3.61
N LYS A 42 20.28 5.05 2.84
CA LYS A 42 19.73 6.41 2.74
C LYS A 42 18.77 6.76 3.88
N TYR A 43 17.98 5.82 4.36
CA TYR A 43 16.83 6.06 5.24
C TYR A 43 16.90 5.19 6.52
N TYR A 44 18.06 5.17 7.18
CA TYR A 44 18.26 4.41 8.42
C TYR A 44 17.64 5.07 9.66
N GLY A 45 17.62 4.33 10.77
CA GLY A 45 17.33 4.85 12.11
C GLY A 45 15.93 5.43 12.26
N THR A 46 15.85 6.64 12.82
CA THR A 46 14.61 7.39 13.08
C THR A 46 14.37 8.49 12.05
N SER A 47 14.85 8.31 10.82
CA SER A 47 14.64 9.27 9.73
C SER A 47 13.16 9.47 9.41
N LYS A 48 12.83 10.67 8.94
CA LYS A 48 11.45 11.04 8.57
C LYS A 48 10.99 10.23 7.36
N GLU A 49 11.89 10.02 6.42
CA GLU A 49 11.77 9.24 5.19
C GLU A 49 11.39 7.78 5.49
N ARG A 50 12.05 7.16 6.47
CA ARG A 50 11.67 5.82 6.94
C ARG A 50 10.24 5.80 7.48
N SER A 51 9.85 6.83 8.22
CA SER A 51 8.47 6.96 8.73
C SER A 51 7.46 7.12 7.59
N HIS A 52 7.80 7.89 6.55
CA HIS A 52 6.99 8.02 5.34
C HIS A 52 6.81 6.67 4.62
N PHE A 53 7.89 5.92 4.44
CA PHE A 53 7.84 4.58 3.84
C PHE A 53 6.91 3.65 4.62
N ILE A 54 7.09 3.59 5.95
CA ILE A 54 6.28 2.73 6.82
C ILE A 54 4.80 3.13 6.80
N ALA A 55 4.49 4.44 6.81
CA ALA A 55 3.12 4.93 6.78
C ALA A 55 2.37 4.48 5.51
N VAL A 56 3.03 4.61 4.34
CA VAL A 56 2.44 4.20 3.06
C VAL A 56 2.29 2.69 2.96
N CYS A 57 3.35 1.92 3.24
CA CYS A 57 3.30 0.47 3.19
C CYS A 57 2.29 -0.08 4.21
N GLY A 58 2.21 0.50 5.41
CA GLY A 58 1.25 0.12 6.44
C GLY A 58 -0.21 0.39 6.05
N PHE A 59 -0.49 1.51 5.39
CA PHE A 59 -1.83 1.80 4.87
C PHE A 59 -2.31 0.74 3.87
N PHE A 60 -1.45 0.37 2.92
CA PHE A 60 -1.82 -0.62 1.91
C PHE A 60 -1.81 -2.05 2.45
N GLU A 61 -0.97 -2.35 3.44
CA GLU A 61 -1.03 -3.62 4.18
C GLU A 61 -2.37 -3.80 4.88
N LEU A 62 -2.81 -2.79 5.65
CA LEU A 62 -4.12 -2.76 6.28
C LEU A 62 -5.25 -2.96 5.25
N SER A 63 -5.18 -2.21 4.16
CA SER A 63 -6.19 -2.27 3.09
C SER A 63 -6.24 -3.67 2.45
N GLY A 64 -5.09 -4.28 2.20
CA GLY A 64 -4.98 -5.65 1.70
C GLY A 64 -5.64 -6.66 2.63
N THR A 65 -5.38 -6.56 3.94
CA THR A 65 -5.98 -7.42 4.96
C THR A 65 -7.50 -7.29 4.95
N LEU A 66 -8.05 -6.07 4.99
CA LEU A 66 -9.50 -5.84 5.03
C LEU A 66 -10.21 -6.44 3.79
N ILE A 67 -9.59 -6.32 2.61
CA ILE A 67 -10.13 -6.90 1.37
C ILE A 67 -9.98 -8.43 1.37
N SER A 68 -8.84 -8.97 1.81
CA SER A 68 -8.61 -10.43 1.90
C SER A 68 -9.61 -11.13 2.81
N HIS A 69 -10.09 -10.44 3.85
CA HIS A 69 -11.13 -10.96 4.75
C HIS A 69 -12.57 -10.61 4.33
N GLY A 70 -12.77 -10.03 3.14
CA GLY A 70 -14.11 -9.72 2.60
C GLY A 70 -14.86 -8.62 3.35
N LEU A 71 -14.16 -7.80 4.14
CA LEU A 71 -14.76 -6.67 4.84
C LEU A 71 -15.05 -5.52 3.87
N ILE A 72 -14.20 -5.33 2.86
CA ILE A 72 -14.40 -4.30 1.83
C ILE A 72 -14.56 -4.97 0.48
N ALA A 73 -15.60 -4.60 -0.26
CA ALA A 73 -15.77 -5.01 -1.65
C ALA A 73 -14.61 -4.45 -2.50
N PRO A 74 -13.86 -5.30 -3.24
CA PRO A 74 -12.74 -4.84 -4.05
C PRO A 74 -13.09 -3.74 -5.05
N ASP A 75 -14.28 -3.80 -5.66
CA ASP A 75 -14.73 -2.81 -6.65
C ASP A 75 -14.76 -1.39 -6.07
N ILE A 76 -15.40 -1.22 -4.91
CA ILE A 76 -15.49 0.08 -4.23
C ILE A 76 -14.10 0.60 -3.85
N TYR A 77 -13.23 -0.28 -3.33
CA TYR A 77 -11.89 0.13 -2.94
C TYR A 77 -11.03 0.55 -4.15
N PHE A 78 -11.06 -0.22 -5.24
CA PHE A 78 -10.19 0.00 -6.40
C PHE A 78 -10.62 1.14 -7.32
N ASP A 79 -11.89 1.57 -7.22
CA ASP A 79 -12.36 2.83 -7.82
C ASP A 79 -11.79 4.06 -7.09
N ILE A 80 -11.52 3.96 -5.78
CA ILE A 80 -11.04 5.08 -4.95
C ILE A 80 -9.52 5.09 -4.83
N PHE A 81 -8.91 3.94 -4.58
CA PHE A 81 -7.50 3.79 -4.25
C PHE A 81 -6.73 3.03 -5.34
N ASN A 82 -5.51 3.50 -5.62
CA ASN A 82 -4.61 2.87 -6.57
C ASN A 82 -3.32 2.41 -5.87
N PRO A 83 -3.23 1.14 -5.44
CA PRO A 83 -2.02 0.62 -4.77
C PRO A 83 -0.83 0.40 -5.72
N SER A 84 -1.07 0.26 -7.02
CA SER A 84 -0.06 -0.26 -7.96
C SER A 84 1.20 0.60 -8.09
N PRO A 85 1.14 1.95 -8.20
CA PRO A 85 2.34 2.80 -8.25
C PRO A 85 3.20 2.68 -6.99
N PHE A 86 2.54 2.58 -5.82
CA PHE A 86 3.22 2.45 -4.54
C PHE A 86 3.87 1.07 -4.40
N TRP A 87 3.17 0.00 -4.79
CA TRP A 87 3.74 -1.34 -4.76
C TRP A 87 4.95 -1.46 -5.69
N HIS A 88 4.87 -0.89 -6.89
CA HIS A 88 5.98 -0.92 -7.84
C HIS A 88 7.26 -0.30 -7.27
N LYS A 89 7.15 0.83 -6.55
CA LYS A 89 8.28 1.45 -5.85
C LYS A 89 8.71 0.69 -4.59
N ALA A 90 7.77 0.12 -3.84
CA ALA A 90 8.05 -0.60 -2.60
C ALA A 90 8.74 -1.94 -2.85
N LYS A 91 8.34 -2.65 -3.92
CA LYS A 91 8.69 -4.05 -4.20
C LYS A 91 10.18 -4.38 -4.01
N PRO A 92 11.13 -3.71 -4.68
CA PRO A 92 12.55 -4.09 -4.57
C PRO A 92 13.13 -3.87 -3.17
N ILE A 93 12.52 -2.97 -2.38
CA ILE A 93 12.90 -2.73 -0.99
C ILE A 93 12.28 -3.81 -0.09
N VAL A 94 11.00 -4.10 -0.27
CA VAL A 94 10.27 -5.10 0.52
C VAL A 94 10.83 -6.51 0.30
N GLU A 95 11.18 -6.87 -0.93
CA GLU A 95 11.80 -8.17 -1.24
C GLU A 95 13.09 -8.39 -0.42
N GLY A 96 13.96 -7.38 -0.32
CA GLY A 96 15.16 -7.48 0.52
C GLY A 96 14.86 -7.45 2.03
N MET A 97 13.82 -6.75 2.48
CA MET A 97 13.39 -6.82 3.89
C MET A 97 13.00 -8.24 4.30
N ARG A 98 12.46 -9.04 3.37
CA ARG A 98 11.98 -10.40 3.62
C ARG A 98 13.07 -11.41 3.95
N GLU A 99 14.34 -11.08 3.71
CA GLU A 99 15.47 -11.88 4.20
C GLU A 99 15.45 -12.08 5.72
N THR A 100 14.98 -11.07 6.46
CA THR A 100 14.87 -11.12 7.94
C THR A 100 13.43 -11.14 8.45
N ARG A 101 12.47 -10.73 7.60
CA ARG A 101 11.03 -10.63 7.95
C ARG A 101 10.18 -11.22 6.81
N PRO A 102 10.10 -12.55 6.68
CA PRO A 102 9.60 -13.22 5.47
C PRO A 102 8.22 -12.78 4.96
N GLN A 103 7.33 -12.36 5.85
CA GLN A 103 5.93 -12.01 5.54
C GLN A 103 5.65 -10.50 5.55
N ILE A 104 6.69 -9.66 5.68
CA ILE A 104 6.46 -8.22 5.76
C ILE A 104 5.81 -7.70 4.46
N TYR A 105 4.71 -6.96 4.62
CA TYR A 105 3.92 -6.36 3.56
C TYR A 105 3.33 -7.34 2.52
N GLU A 106 3.05 -8.59 2.92
CA GLU A 106 2.43 -9.59 2.02
C GLU A 106 1.01 -9.20 1.58
N ASN A 107 0.22 -8.53 2.43
CA ASN A 107 -1.13 -8.12 2.05
C ASN A 107 -1.11 -6.92 1.10
N PHE A 108 -0.11 -6.05 1.19
CA PHE A 108 0.12 -5.00 0.19
C PHE A 108 0.45 -5.59 -1.19
N GLU A 109 1.33 -6.60 -1.26
CA GLU A 109 1.63 -7.32 -2.50
C GLU A 109 0.35 -7.92 -3.11
N ASN A 110 -0.36 -8.72 -2.32
CA ASN A 110 -1.62 -9.35 -2.71
C ASN A 110 -2.67 -8.33 -3.15
N LEU A 111 -2.74 -7.17 -2.49
CA LEU A 111 -3.64 -6.07 -2.86
C LEU A 111 -3.32 -5.52 -4.25
N SER A 112 -2.03 -5.34 -4.57
CA SER A 112 -1.61 -4.86 -5.89
C SER A 112 -1.91 -5.90 -6.99
N GLU A 113 -1.75 -7.19 -6.70
CA GLU A 113 -2.13 -8.27 -7.62
C GLU A 113 -3.64 -8.31 -7.88
N LYS A 114 -4.45 -8.25 -6.81
CA LYS A 114 -5.91 -8.15 -6.91
C LYS A 114 -6.34 -6.97 -7.76
N ARG A 115 -5.68 -5.82 -7.63
CA ARG A 115 -5.94 -4.64 -8.46
C ARG A 115 -5.63 -4.89 -9.93
N SER A 116 -4.51 -5.56 -10.24
CA SER A 116 -4.14 -5.91 -11.62
C SER A 116 -5.20 -6.80 -12.26
N ASN A 117 -5.68 -7.81 -11.55
CA ASN A 117 -6.74 -8.71 -12.01
C ASN A 117 -8.08 -7.98 -12.18
N TRP A 118 -8.43 -7.13 -11.22
CA TRP A 118 -9.62 -6.27 -11.29
C TRP A 118 -9.59 -5.35 -12.51
N LYS A 119 -8.45 -4.69 -12.79
CA LYS A 119 -8.29 -3.81 -13.95
C LYS A 119 -8.47 -4.57 -15.27
N LYS A 120 -7.92 -5.78 -15.38
CA LYS A 120 -8.08 -6.62 -16.58
C LYS A 120 -9.54 -7.02 -16.82
N LYS A 121 -10.29 -7.29 -15.75
CA LYS A 121 -11.72 -7.64 -15.82
C LYS A 121 -12.59 -6.44 -16.22
N ASN A 122 -12.24 -5.24 -15.75
CA ASN A 122 -13.06 -4.03 -15.90
C ASN A 122 -12.60 -3.09 -17.02
N GLN A 123 -11.48 -3.39 -17.70
CA GLN A 123 -11.17 -2.77 -18.98
C GLN A 123 -12.20 -3.24 -20.01
N LYS A 124 -13.21 -2.40 -20.26
CA LYS A 124 -13.96 -2.46 -21.51
C LYS A 124 -12.97 -2.16 -22.63
N ILE A 125 -12.94 -3.03 -23.65
CA ILE A 125 -12.29 -2.75 -24.94
C ILE A 125 -12.83 -1.43 -25.48
#